data_AF-N1Q492-F1
#
_entry.id   AF-N1Q492-F1
#
_cell.length_a   1.000
_cell.length_b   1.000
_cell.length_c   1.000
_cell.angle_alpha   90.00
_cell.angle_beta   90.00
_cell.angle_gamma   90.00
#
_symmetry.space_group_name_H-M   'P 1'
#
loop_
_entity.id
_entity.type
_entity.pdbx_description
1 polymer ?
#
loop_
_entity_poly.entity_id
_entity_poly.type
_entity_poly.pdbx_seq_one_letter_code
_entity_poly.pdbx_strand_id
1 'polypeptide(L)'
;MLISTTPGPVEVSISSRGHRTMPESSSSSTPAVKRACDACHRRKVRCIGDGTRPCKNCTSAGLTCTYNAIPQKKGPKGSRAKVISELRETQRQSQLAAKRNGWDLDSPAHSPADLKKAGLLSVEMMTACVDYFFANLYPTQPILHRQKVGEVIGQMETSIEAYCLVVSLCAYMMIQPNMVLPAEAFDGLEIPPQPSFQLGHTLLQEALRVRKGHNYIENPSIWSVITSFFFFGSYFCLDRHNTAWFHLREATTLAQIMGMHEEATYRTADTIESSRRRRLYWLLFVTERAYA
;
A
#
# COMPACT_ATOMS: atom_id res chain seq x y z
N MET A 1 -20.06 -31.45 -53.07
CA MET A 1 -20.77 -32.02 -51.90
C MET A 1 -20.35 -31.15 -50.71
N LEU A 2 -21.14 -30.13 -50.31
CA LEU A 2 -22.24 -30.20 -49.32
C LEU A 2 -21.69 -30.76 -47.97
N ILE A 3 -21.70 -30.10 -46.79
CA ILE A 3 -22.40 -28.91 -46.24
C ILE A 3 -21.60 -28.39 -45.01
N SER A 4 -21.51 -27.07 -44.82
CA SER A 4 -21.12 -26.39 -43.57
C SER A 4 -22.35 -25.87 -42.83
N THR A 5 -22.43 -25.96 -41.50
CA THR A 5 -23.34 -25.13 -40.68
C THR A 5 -22.80 -24.88 -39.26
N THR A 6 -22.61 -23.60 -38.95
CA THR A 6 -22.53 -23.01 -37.60
C THR A 6 -23.74 -22.07 -37.42
N PRO A 7 -24.37 -21.95 -36.24
CA PRO A 7 -25.48 -21.02 -36.04
C PRO A 7 -25.03 -19.66 -35.49
N GLY A 8 -25.51 -18.59 -36.13
CA GLY A 8 -25.50 -17.19 -35.68
C GLY A 8 -26.90 -16.70 -35.24
N PRO A 9 -27.05 -15.43 -34.82
CA PRO A 9 -28.04 -14.97 -33.85
C PRO A 9 -29.39 -14.56 -34.46
N VAL A 10 -30.40 -14.45 -33.57
CA VAL A 10 -31.81 -14.16 -33.88
C VAL A 10 -32.12 -12.67 -33.68
N GLU A 11 -32.54 -11.98 -34.74
CA GLU A 11 -33.17 -10.65 -34.72
C GLU A 11 -34.68 -10.78 -34.99
N VAL A 12 -35.47 -10.01 -34.24
CA VAL A 12 -36.94 -9.96 -34.33
C VAL A 12 -37.36 -8.73 -35.15
N SER A 13 -38.13 -8.96 -36.21
CA SER A 13 -38.62 -7.95 -37.14
C SER A 13 -40.03 -7.46 -36.81
N ILE A 14 -40.21 -6.14 -36.95
CA ILE A 14 -41.45 -5.37 -36.79
C ILE A 14 -42.22 -5.38 -38.12
N SER A 15 -43.55 -5.56 -38.07
CA SER A 15 -44.43 -5.36 -39.23
C SER A 15 -45.57 -4.39 -38.92
N SER A 16 -45.82 -3.50 -39.89
CA SER A 16 -46.73 -2.36 -39.88
C SER A 16 -47.81 -2.51 -40.96
N ARG A 17 -49.03 -2.02 -40.69
CA ARG A 17 -50.07 -1.46 -41.62
C ARG A 17 -51.41 -1.50 -40.84
N GLY A 18 -52.33 -0.53 -40.83
CA GLY A 18 -52.57 0.72 -41.53
C GLY A 18 -54.10 0.92 -41.57
N HIS A 19 -54.65 2.10 -41.22
CA HIS A 19 -56.08 2.38 -41.47
C HIS A 19 -56.41 3.88 -41.59
N ARG A 20 -57.26 4.18 -42.59
CA ARG A 20 -57.90 5.48 -42.87
C ARG A 20 -59.22 5.65 -42.07
N THR A 21 -59.77 6.86 -42.15
CA THR A 21 -60.63 7.66 -41.27
C THR A 21 -62.17 7.39 -41.22
N MET A 22 -62.72 7.52 -39.98
CA MET A 22 -63.95 8.24 -39.45
C MET A 22 -65.39 7.96 -39.97
N PRO A 23 -66.45 7.99 -39.11
CA PRO A 23 -66.99 9.21 -38.45
C PRO A 23 -67.40 9.12 -36.95
N GLU A 24 -67.75 10.31 -36.41
CA GLU A 24 -67.90 10.78 -35.03
C GLU A 24 -69.02 10.15 -34.16
N SER A 25 -68.84 10.16 -32.84
CA SER A 25 -69.79 10.80 -31.91
C SER A 25 -69.14 11.11 -30.55
N SER A 26 -69.54 12.25 -29.99
CA SER A 26 -68.91 13.03 -28.93
C SER A 26 -69.10 12.50 -27.50
N SER A 27 -68.02 12.46 -26.71
CA SER A 27 -68.12 12.70 -25.25
C SER A 27 -66.80 13.30 -24.73
N SER A 28 -66.91 14.51 -24.20
CA SER A 28 -65.83 15.40 -23.75
C SER A 28 -65.02 14.83 -22.57
N SER A 29 -63.75 14.53 -22.82
CA SER A 29 -62.75 14.26 -21.77
C SER A 29 -62.16 15.57 -21.24
N THR A 30 -62.52 15.97 -20.03
CA THR A 30 -61.79 16.99 -19.27
C THR A 30 -60.47 16.43 -18.74
N PRO A 31 -59.38 17.22 -18.65
CA PRO A 31 -58.06 16.73 -18.26
C PRO A 31 -58.04 16.24 -16.81
N ALA A 32 -57.50 15.03 -16.61
CA ALA A 32 -57.36 14.42 -15.29
C ALA A 32 -56.27 15.12 -14.46
N VAL A 33 -56.60 15.55 -13.25
CA VAL A 33 -55.63 16.08 -12.29
C VAL A 33 -54.78 14.94 -11.73
N LYS A 34 -53.44 15.04 -11.85
CA LYS A 34 -52.47 14.01 -11.41
C LYS A 34 -52.37 13.79 -9.89
N ARG A 35 -53.15 14.49 -9.05
CA ARG A 35 -53.02 14.46 -7.59
C ARG A 35 -54.38 14.47 -6.88
N ALA A 36 -54.54 13.58 -5.90
CA ALA A 36 -55.71 13.57 -5.01
C ALA A 36 -55.67 14.75 -4.01
N CYS A 37 -56.85 15.27 -3.63
CA CYS A 37 -56.96 16.31 -2.61
C CYS A 37 -56.56 15.79 -1.22
N ASP A 38 -56.27 16.70 -0.29
CA ASP A 38 -55.76 16.38 1.04
C ASP A 38 -56.74 15.50 1.85
N ALA A 39 -58.05 15.78 1.75
CA ALA A 39 -59.09 15.04 2.45
C ALA A 39 -59.25 13.60 1.89
N CYS A 40 -59.28 13.43 0.57
CA CYS A 40 -59.34 12.11 -0.06
C CYS A 40 -58.05 11.31 0.18
N HIS A 41 -56.90 11.97 0.12
CA HIS A 41 -55.61 11.33 0.40
C HIS A 41 -55.51 10.86 1.86
N ARG A 42 -55.91 11.69 2.83
CA ARG A 42 -55.93 11.32 4.26
C ARG A 42 -56.90 10.16 4.54
N ARG A 43 -58.03 10.12 3.85
CA ARG A 43 -59.04 9.05 3.95
C ARG A 43 -58.72 7.83 3.09
N LYS A 44 -57.67 7.87 2.27
CA LYS A 44 -57.27 6.83 1.31
C LYS A 44 -58.39 6.40 0.35
N VAL A 45 -59.19 7.36 -0.13
CA VAL A 45 -60.23 7.13 -1.14
C VAL A 45 -59.86 7.79 -2.47
N ARG A 46 -60.35 7.27 -3.59
CA ARG A 46 -60.10 7.87 -4.91
C ARG A 46 -60.69 9.27 -4.95
N CYS A 47 -59.89 10.26 -5.36
CA CYS A 47 -60.35 11.63 -5.55
C CYS A 47 -60.98 11.77 -6.94
N ILE A 48 -62.22 12.28 -6.99
CA ILE A 48 -62.98 12.47 -8.23
C ILE A 48 -63.25 13.97 -8.37
N GLY A 49 -62.30 14.70 -8.93
CA GLY A 49 -62.36 16.16 -9.08
C GLY A 49 -61.36 16.70 -10.11
N ASP A 50 -61.64 17.89 -10.61
CA ASP A 50 -60.88 18.65 -11.62
C ASP A 50 -59.85 19.62 -10.99
N GLY A 51 -59.69 19.60 -9.66
CA GLY A 51 -58.67 20.36 -8.92
C GLY A 51 -59.02 21.83 -8.68
N THR A 52 -59.98 22.39 -9.42
CA THR A 52 -60.45 23.78 -9.28
C THR A 52 -61.70 23.89 -8.40
N ARG A 53 -62.51 22.82 -8.29
CA ARG A 53 -63.68 22.76 -7.40
C ARG A 53 -63.54 21.66 -6.35
N PRO A 54 -64.29 21.75 -5.22
CA PRO A 54 -64.36 20.67 -4.25
C PRO A 54 -64.74 19.34 -4.93
N CYS A 55 -63.95 18.29 -4.69
CA CYS A 55 -64.18 17.01 -5.37
C CYS A 55 -65.50 16.37 -4.90
N LYS A 56 -66.12 15.52 -5.73
CA LYS A 56 -67.44 14.92 -5.45
C LYS A 56 -67.50 14.19 -4.10
N ASN A 57 -66.40 13.55 -3.71
CA ASN A 57 -66.30 12.82 -2.44
C ASN A 57 -66.13 13.74 -1.22
N CYS A 58 -65.60 14.95 -1.40
CA CYS A 58 -65.54 15.95 -0.33
C CYS A 58 -66.88 16.64 -0.16
N THR A 59 -67.54 17.00 -1.27
CA THR A 59 -68.86 17.65 -1.26
C THR A 59 -69.92 16.76 -0.61
N SER A 60 -70.00 15.49 -1.01
CA SER A 60 -70.96 14.53 -0.42
C SER A 60 -70.70 14.23 1.06
N ALA A 61 -69.45 14.36 1.51
CA ALA A 61 -69.07 14.16 2.90
C ALA A 61 -69.12 15.45 3.74
N GLY A 62 -69.47 16.60 3.15
CA GLY A 62 -69.46 17.90 3.83
C GLY A 62 -68.07 18.34 4.30
N LEU A 63 -67.00 17.89 3.63
CA LEU A 63 -65.62 18.15 4.01
C LEU A 63 -64.97 19.24 3.17
N THR A 64 -64.13 20.06 3.80
CA THR A 64 -63.30 21.05 3.10
C THR A 64 -62.29 20.36 2.19
N CYS A 65 -62.33 20.69 0.90
CA CYS A 65 -61.45 20.13 -0.11
C CYS A 65 -60.28 21.07 -0.42
N THR A 66 -59.07 20.68 -0.03
CA THR A 66 -57.84 21.47 -0.25
C THR A 66 -56.75 20.63 -0.93
N TYR A 67 -55.75 21.29 -1.50
CA TYR A 67 -54.56 20.65 -2.12
C TYR A 67 -53.26 21.23 -1.56
N ASN A 68 -53.30 21.76 -0.34
CA ASN A 68 -52.26 22.61 0.23
C ASN A 68 -51.16 21.82 0.95
N ALA A 69 -51.32 20.50 1.14
CA ALA A 69 -50.31 19.72 1.85
C ALA A 69 -49.01 19.63 1.03
N ILE A 70 -47.89 20.05 1.60
CA ILE A 70 -46.56 19.85 1.00
C ILE A 70 -46.05 18.45 1.43
N PRO A 71 -45.72 17.54 0.50
CA PRO A 71 -45.19 16.22 0.86
C PRO A 71 -43.86 16.35 1.62
N GLN A 72 -43.84 15.97 2.89
CA GLN A 72 -42.61 15.90 3.68
C GLN A 72 -41.89 14.59 3.34
N LYS A 73 -40.61 14.69 2.91
CA LYS A 73 -39.75 13.51 2.70
C LYS A 73 -39.50 12.85 4.05
N LYS A 74 -40.13 11.69 4.31
CA LYS A 74 -39.73 10.83 5.43
C LYS A 74 -38.30 10.37 5.15
N GLY A 75 -37.34 10.82 5.97
CA GLY A 75 -35.96 10.36 5.90
C GLY A 75 -35.85 8.84 6.05
N PRO A 76 -34.73 8.22 5.64
CA PRO A 76 -34.59 6.77 5.65
C PRO A 76 -34.78 6.23 7.07
N LYS A 77 -35.86 5.46 7.29
CA LYS A 77 -36.08 4.75 8.54
C LYS A 77 -35.41 3.38 8.46
N GLY A 78 -34.30 3.20 9.16
CA GLY A 78 -33.72 1.86 9.35
C GLY A 78 -32.42 1.84 10.13
N SER A 79 -32.34 0.93 11.10
CA SER A 79 -31.11 0.56 11.82
C SER A 79 -29.98 0.15 10.87
N ARG A 80 -30.33 -0.46 9.73
CA ARG A 80 -29.37 -0.87 8.69
C ARG A 80 -28.57 0.30 8.09
N ALA A 81 -29.18 1.48 7.96
CA ALA A 81 -28.46 2.66 7.49
C ALA A 81 -27.47 3.18 8.53
N LYS A 82 -27.85 3.11 9.83
CA LYS A 82 -26.97 3.45 10.96
C LYS A 82 -25.76 2.50 11.03
N VAL A 83 -26.00 1.19 10.87
CA VAL A 83 -24.92 0.18 10.85
C VAL A 83 -23.99 0.38 9.65
N ILE A 84 -24.51 0.73 8.47
CA ILE A 84 -23.67 1.01 7.29
C ILE A 84 -22.87 2.31 7.48
N SER A 85 -23.46 3.35 8.09
CA SER A 85 -22.71 4.57 8.41
C SER A 85 -21.67 4.34 9.50
N GLU A 86 -21.98 3.55 10.53
CA GLU A 86 -21.02 3.15 11.57
C GLU A 86 -19.90 2.29 10.99
N LEU A 87 -20.19 1.30 10.15
CA LEU A 87 -19.17 0.49 9.47
C LEU A 87 -18.27 1.32 8.55
N ARG A 88 -18.82 2.29 7.81
CA ARG A 88 -18.04 3.22 6.99
C ARG A 88 -17.20 4.15 7.85
N GLU A 89 -17.71 4.61 8.98
CA GLU A 89 -16.98 5.45 9.93
C GLU A 89 -15.87 4.64 10.61
N THR A 90 -16.11 3.39 11.00
CA THR A 90 -15.09 2.47 11.53
C THR A 90 -14.03 2.13 10.49
N GLN A 91 -14.40 1.90 9.22
CA GLN A 91 -13.45 1.71 8.13
C GLN A 91 -12.65 2.98 7.81
N ARG A 92 -13.29 4.15 7.88
CA ARG A 92 -12.61 5.44 7.73
C ARG A 92 -11.67 5.70 8.91
N GLN A 93 -12.08 5.37 10.13
CA GLN A 93 -11.25 5.47 11.33
C GLN A 93 -10.11 4.45 11.33
N SER A 94 -10.30 3.24 10.80
CA SER A 94 -9.21 2.25 10.66
C SER A 94 -8.25 2.62 9.52
N GLN A 95 -8.73 3.21 8.43
CA GLN A 95 -7.88 3.81 7.39
C GLN A 95 -7.12 5.04 7.92
N LEU A 96 -7.74 5.89 8.75
CA LEU A 96 -7.08 7.02 9.41
C LEU A 96 -6.12 6.55 10.52
N ALA A 97 -6.40 5.45 11.23
CA ALA A 97 -5.48 4.85 12.19
C ALA A 97 -4.32 4.15 11.48
N ALA A 98 -4.54 3.50 10.33
CA ALA A 98 -3.48 3.00 9.47
C ALA A 98 -2.65 4.12 8.83
N LYS A 99 -3.26 5.30 8.60
CA LYS A 99 -2.58 6.52 8.15
C LYS A 99 -1.86 7.27 9.28
N ARG A 100 -2.33 7.14 10.52
CA ARG A 100 -1.67 7.60 11.77
C ARG A 100 -0.57 6.64 12.25
N ASN A 101 -0.65 5.38 11.83
CA ASN A 101 0.47 4.43 11.81
C ASN A 101 1.26 4.50 10.49
N GLY A 102 0.85 5.38 9.58
CA GLY A 102 1.78 5.96 8.61
C GLY A 102 2.78 6.70 9.47
N TRP A 103 3.93 6.06 9.67
CA TRP A 103 5.07 6.62 10.36
C TRP A 103 5.40 7.96 9.72
N ASP A 104 4.81 9.00 10.30
CA ASP A 104 5.17 10.36 10.03
C ASP A 104 6.68 10.45 10.22
N LEU A 105 7.29 11.10 9.25
CA LEU A 105 8.65 11.60 9.24
C LEU A 105 8.85 12.67 10.35
N ASP A 106 8.08 12.64 11.43
CA ASP A 106 8.32 13.42 12.63
C ASP A 106 9.19 12.58 13.57
N SER A 107 10.46 12.61 13.20
CA SER A 107 11.58 12.16 14.01
C SER A 107 11.45 12.71 15.44
N PRO A 108 11.37 11.84 16.46
CA PRO A 108 11.53 12.28 17.83
C PRO A 108 12.98 12.73 17.98
N ALA A 109 13.20 14.03 18.25
CA ALA A 109 14.49 14.65 18.60
C ALA A 109 15.70 14.09 17.81
N HIS A 110 16.02 14.69 16.66
CA HIS A 110 17.14 14.28 15.81
C HIS A 110 18.44 14.15 16.62
N SER A 111 18.81 12.93 17.01
CA SER A 111 20.19 12.64 17.37
C SER A 111 21.05 13.02 16.15
N PRO A 112 22.10 13.85 16.32
CA PRO A 112 22.95 14.28 15.20
C PRO A 112 23.39 13.08 14.36
N ALA A 113 23.38 13.20 13.03
CA ALA A 113 23.71 12.10 12.12
C ALA A 113 25.05 11.41 12.45
N ASP A 114 25.99 12.13 13.07
CA ASP A 114 27.31 11.61 13.39
C ASP A 114 27.37 10.82 14.71
N LEU A 115 26.33 10.90 15.56
CA LEU A 115 26.30 10.20 16.84
C LEU A 115 25.65 8.84 16.70
N LYS A 116 26.42 7.77 16.88
CA LYS A 116 25.93 6.37 16.90
C LYS A 116 25.18 6.13 18.21
N LYS A 117 24.01 5.47 18.15
CA LYS A 117 23.33 5.04 19.36
C LYS A 117 24.01 3.79 19.93
N ALA A 118 24.49 3.89 21.17
CA ALA A 118 25.09 2.78 21.91
C ALA A 118 24.03 1.73 22.29
N GLY A 119 24.48 0.49 22.53
CA GLY A 119 23.65 -0.58 23.07
C GLY A 119 22.49 -1.06 22.18
N LEU A 120 22.52 -0.78 20.87
CA LEU A 120 21.49 -1.27 19.92
C LEU A 120 21.72 -2.70 19.43
N LEU A 121 22.96 -3.17 19.46
CA LEU A 121 23.38 -4.49 18.99
C LEU A 121 24.33 -5.11 20.01
N SER A 122 24.11 -6.38 20.35
CA SER A 122 25.07 -7.23 21.06
C SER A 122 25.92 -8.03 20.07
N VAL A 123 27.03 -8.60 20.55
CA VAL A 123 27.90 -9.46 19.73
C VAL A 123 27.17 -10.73 19.30
N GLU A 124 26.37 -11.30 20.20
CA GLU A 124 25.54 -12.47 19.99
C GLU A 124 24.49 -12.22 18.90
N MET A 125 23.85 -11.03 18.92
CA MET A 125 22.90 -10.62 17.90
C MET A 125 23.56 -10.48 16.53
N MET A 126 24.72 -9.81 16.46
CA MET A 126 25.46 -9.67 15.20
C MET A 126 25.88 -11.02 14.65
N THR A 127 26.41 -11.90 15.49
CA THR A 127 26.80 -13.27 15.14
C THR A 127 25.62 -14.05 14.57
N ALA A 128 24.47 -14.05 15.25
CA ALA A 128 23.27 -14.74 14.81
C ALA A 128 22.75 -14.22 13.45
N CYS A 129 22.75 -12.90 13.23
CA CYS A 129 22.41 -12.30 11.94
C CYS A 129 23.38 -12.72 10.82
N VAL A 130 24.68 -12.71 11.09
CA VAL A 130 25.70 -13.15 10.11
C VAL A 130 25.52 -14.63 9.77
N ASP A 131 25.32 -15.48 10.77
CA ASP A 131 25.11 -16.91 10.56
C ASP A 131 23.84 -17.19 9.76
N TYR A 132 22.75 -16.50 10.07
CA TYR A 132 21.51 -16.60 9.32
C TYR A 132 21.69 -16.19 7.86
N PHE A 133 22.43 -15.10 7.58
CA PHE A 133 22.73 -14.67 6.21
C PHE A 133 23.46 -15.77 5.44
N PHE A 134 24.52 -16.34 6.01
CA PHE A 134 25.31 -17.38 5.34
C PHE A 134 24.54 -18.68 5.15
N ALA A 135 23.65 -19.04 6.08
CA ALA A 135 22.85 -20.25 5.98
C ALA A 135 21.69 -20.12 4.98
N ASN A 136 21.04 -18.95 4.91
CA ASN A 136 19.74 -18.81 4.24
C ASN A 136 19.72 -17.88 3.02
N LEU A 137 20.60 -16.87 2.96
CA LEU A 137 20.61 -15.90 1.85
C LEU A 137 21.84 -16.05 0.95
N TYR A 138 22.99 -16.46 1.48
CA TYR A 138 24.22 -16.57 0.69
C TYR A 138 24.10 -17.43 -0.58
N PRO A 139 23.36 -18.57 -0.61
CA PRO A 139 23.19 -19.35 -1.83
C PRO A 139 22.60 -18.56 -3.00
N THR A 140 21.74 -17.57 -2.72
CA THR A 140 21.10 -16.72 -3.74
C THR A 140 21.74 -15.33 -3.83
N GLN A 141 22.41 -14.87 -2.77
CA GLN A 141 23.04 -13.56 -2.64
C GLN A 141 24.50 -13.67 -2.13
N PRO A 142 25.43 -14.20 -2.94
CA PRO A 142 26.82 -14.46 -2.52
C PRO A 142 27.70 -13.19 -2.54
N ILE A 143 27.29 -12.16 -1.79
CA ILE A 143 27.90 -10.81 -1.81
C ILE A 143 28.79 -10.50 -0.60
N LEU A 144 28.74 -11.32 0.46
CA LEU A 144 29.57 -11.15 1.66
C LEU A 144 30.70 -12.17 1.74
N HIS A 145 31.71 -11.86 2.57
CA HIS A 145 32.73 -12.82 2.98
C HIS A 145 32.84 -12.84 4.49
N ARG A 146 32.72 -14.03 5.09
CA ARG A 146 32.55 -14.18 6.54
C ARG A 146 33.66 -13.51 7.35
N GLN A 147 34.93 -13.77 7.00
CA GLN A 147 36.07 -13.14 7.67
C GLN A 147 36.02 -11.61 7.54
N LYS A 148 35.63 -11.09 6.36
CA LYS A 148 35.64 -9.65 6.13
C LYS A 148 34.51 -8.96 6.89
N VAL A 149 33.37 -9.61 7.02
CA VAL A 149 32.27 -9.14 7.90
C VAL A 149 32.74 -9.09 9.35
N GLY A 150 33.48 -10.09 9.83
CA GLY A 150 34.08 -10.07 11.17
C GLY A 150 35.04 -8.88 11.37
N GLU A 151 35.90 -8.59 10.40
CA GLU A 151 36.78 -7.41 10.43
C GLU A 151 35.99 -6.09 10.47
N VAL A 152 34.89 -6.00 9.70
CA VAL A 152 33.99 -4.83 9.70
C VAL A 152 33.31 -4.67 11.06
N ILE A 153 32.84 -5.76 11.68
CA ILE A 153 32.25 -5.71 13.04
C ILE A 153 33.25 -5.12 14.03
N GLY A 154 34.53 -5.51 13.97
CA GLY A 154 35.59 -4.95 14.81
C GLY A 154 35.89 -3.46 14.57
N GLN A 155 35.39 -2.87 13.47
CA GLN A 155 35.61 -1.47 13.10
C GLN A 155 34.37 -0.58 13.33
N MET A 156 33.28 -1.12 13.89
CA MET A 156 32.02 -0.39 14.04
C MET A 156 32.13 0.87 14.90
N GLU A 157 33.04 0.91 15.88
CA GLU A 157 33.23 2.09 16.73
C GLU A 157 33.93 3.23 15.98
N THR A 158 34.88 2.90 15.10
CA THR A 158 35.77 3.87 14.44
C THR A 158 35.33 4.24 13.02
N SER A 159 34.54 3.41 12.35
CA SER A 159 34.08 3.64 10.98
C SER A 159 32.56 3.77 10.90
N ILE A 160 32.09 4.89 10.34
CA ILE A 160 30.66 5.11 10.05
C ILE A 160 30.17 4.09 9.03
N GLU A 161 30.97 3.82 8.01
CA GLU A 161 30.62 2.87 6.95
C GLU A 161 30.49 1.44 7.50
N ALA A 162 31.44 1.02 8.34
CA ALA A 162 31.38 -0.30 8.98
C ALA A 162 30.14 -0.42 9.87
N TYR A 163 29.85 0.62 10.66
CA TYR A 163 28.65 0.69 11.48
C TYR A 163 27.37 0.56 10.62
N CYS A 164 27.23 1.37 9.57
CA CYS A 164 26.05 1.33 8.69
C CYS A 164 25.88 -0.03 8.01
N LEU A 165 26.97 -0.67 7.58
CA LEU A 165 26.92 -1.99 6.97
C LEU A 165 26.41 -3.05 7.95
N VAL A 166 26.97 -3.10 9.16
CA VAL A 166 26.58 -4.12 10.15
C VAL A 166 25.16 -3.89 10.65
N VAL A 167 24.79 -2.64 10.94
CA VAL A 167 23.44 -2.30 11.40
C VAL A 167 22.40 -2.59 10.31
N SER A 168 22.69 -2.27 9.05
CA SER A 168 21.78 -2.59 7.93
C SER A 168 21.68 -4.09 7.65
N LEU A 169 22.78 -4.85 7.77
CA LEU A 169 22.74 -6.32 7.72
C LEU A 169 21.83 -6.87 8.80
N CYS A 170 22.04 -6.48 10.05
CA CYS A 170 21.25 -6.94 11.19
C CYS A 170 19.77 -6.57 11.03
N ALA A 171 19.47 -5.35 10.59
CA ALA A 171 18.13 -4.90 10.26
C ALA A 171 17.48 -5.80 9.21
N TYR A 172 18.16 -6.04 8.08
CA TYR A 172 17.65 -6.85 6.99
C TYR A 172 17.39 -8.30 7.42
N MET A 173 18.27 -8.87 8.25
CA MET A 173 18.09 -10.22 8.79
C MET A 173 16.89 -10.30 9.74
N MET A 174 16.76 -9.37 10.68
CA MET A 174 15.66 -9.37 11.66
C MET A 174 14.28 -9.10 11.04
N ILE A 175 14.24 -8.50 9.85
CA ILE A 175 13.01 -8.28 9.08
C ILE A 175 12.62 -9.55 8.28
N GLN A 176 13.51 -10.54 8.14
CA GLN A 176 13.17 -11.79 7.43
C GLN A 176 12.06 -12.57 8.17
N PRO A 177 11.07 -13.14 7.46
CA PRO A 177 9.94 -13.83 8.09
C PRO A 177 10.32 -15.01 9.02
N ASN A 178 11.43 -15.68 8.75
CA ASN A 178 11.86 -16.88 9.48
C ASN A 178 13.08 -16.62 10.40
N MET A 179 13.47 -15.36 10.60
CA MET A 179 14.57 -15.03 11.50
C MET A 179 14.09 -15.03 12.95
N VAL A 180 14.75 -15.83 13.79
CA VAL A 180 14.56 -15.85 15.24
C VAL A 180 15.91 -15.67 15.90
N LEU A 181 16.01 -14.70 16.78
CA LEU A 181 17.21 -14.47 17.58
C LEU A 181 17.17 -15.31 18.86
N PRO A 182 18.32 -15.84 19.31
CA PRO A 182 18.42 -16.50 20.61
C PRO A 182 18.19 -15.48 21.74
N ALA A 183 17.74 -15.92 22.91
CA ALA A 183 17.37 -15.00 24.01
C ALA A 183 18.57 -14.17 24.49
N GLU A 184 19.74 -14.79 24.51
CA GLU A 184 21.04 -14.21 24.88
C GLU A 184 21.44 -13.06 23.95
N ALA A 185 20.90 -13.03 22.71
CA ALA A 185 21.15 -11.91 21.79
C ALA A 185 20.59 -10.58 22.31
N PHE A 186 19.64 -10.60 23.26
CA PHE A 186 19.04 -9.39 23.81
C PHE A 186 19.71 -8.92 25.11
N ASP A 187 20.70 -9.67 25.61
CA ASP A 187 21.42 -9.30 26.83
C ASP A 187 22.28 -8.05 26.61
N GLY A 188 22.30 -7.16 27.60
CA GLY A 188 23.14 -5.95 27.58
C GLY A 188 22.66 -4.83 26.64
N LEU A 189 21.47 -4.93 26.05
CA LEU A 189 20.91 -3.88 25.21
C LEU A 189 20.43 -2.67 26.02
N GLU A 190 20.70 -1.46 25.52
CA GLU A 190 20.26 -0.18 26.13
C GLU A 190 18.93 0.30 25.53
N ILE A 191 18.01 -0.64 25.27
CA ILE A 191 16.71 -0.36 24.68
C ILE A 191 15.60 -1.15 25.37
N PRO A 192 14.34 -0.65 25.32
CA PRO A 192 13.21 -1.40 25.84
C PRO A 192 13.09 -2.78 25.15
N PRO A 193 12.71 -3.84 25.89
CA PRO A 193 12.44 -5.14 25.31
C PRO A 193 11.40 -5.03 24.20
N GLN A 194 11.73 -5.54 23.02
CA GLN A 194 10.87 -5.49 21.85
C GLN A 194 11.12 -6.68 20.92
N PRO A 195 10.14 -7.08 20.10
CA PRO A 195 10.31 -8.17 19.14
C PRO A 195 11.44 -7.90 18.14
N SER A 196 12.13 -8.95 17.69
CA SER A 196 13.23 -8.85 16.70
C SER A 196 12.85 -8.03 15.49
N PHE A 197 11.64 -8.22 14.96
CA PHE A 197 11.13 -7.48 13.82
C PHE A 197 11.08 -5.96 14.06
N GLN A 198 10.59 -5.53 15.23
CA GLN A 198 10.53 -4.12 15.61
C GLN A 198 11.93 -3.53 15.87
N LEU A 199 12.84 -4.33 16.41
CA LEU A 199 14.25 -3.96 16.50
C LEU A 199 14.89 -3.80 15.12
N GLY A 200 14.62 -4.71 14.19
CA GLY A 200 15.07 -4.61 12.80
C GLY A 200 14.65 -3.29 12.14
N HIS A 201 13.41 -2.85 12.37
CA HIS A 201 12.95 -1.52 11.93
C HIS A 201 13.72 -0.37 12.59
N THR A 202 13.97 -0.45 13.89
CA THR A 202 14.74 0.57 14.64
C THR A 202 16.16 0.68 14.08
N LEU A 203 16.81 -0.45 13.83
CA LEU A 203 18.14 -0.54 13.23
C LEU A 203 18.15 0.01 11.80
N LEU A 204 17.12 -0.28 10.99
CA LEU A 204 17.00 0.28 9.65
C LEU A 204 16.97 1.81 9.67
N GLN A 205 16.17 2.40 10.56
CA GLN A 205 16.10 3.86 10.71
C GLN A 205 17.41 4.45 11.23
N GLU A 206 18.07 3.76 12.17
CA GLU A 206 19.37 4.18 12.69
C GLU A 206 20.44 4.19 11.60
N ALA A 207 20.57 3.12 10.82
CA ALA A 207 21.54 3.05 9.74
C ALA A 207 21.30 4.14 8.69
N LEU A 208 20.04 4.41 8.31
CA LEU A 208 19.67 5.50 7.41
C LEU A 208 20.06 6.87 7.97
N ARG A 209 19.85 7.09 9.27
CA ARG A 209 20.19 8.34 9.96
C ARG A 209 21.71 8.54 10.01
N VAL A 210 22.45 7.54 10.47
CA VAL A 210 23.90 7.61 10.65
C VAL A 210 24.64 7.72 9.32
N ARG A 211 24.14 7.07 8.26
CA ARG A 211 24.74 7.14 6.93
C ARG A 211 24.78 8.56 6.36
N LYS A 212 23.88 9.46 6.79
CA LYS A 212 23.88 10.89 6.38
C LYS A 212 25.11 11.65 6.88
N GLY A 213 25.79 11.16 7.93
CA GLY A 213 27.02 11.74 8.47
C GLY A 213 28.28 11.43 7.63
N HIS A 214 28.14 10.64 6.57
CA HIS A 214 29.27 10.26 5.71
C HIS A 214 28.93 10.50 4.23
N ASN A 215 29.86 11.09 3.48
CA ASN A 215 29.67 11.38 2.06
C ASN A 215 29.95 10.15 1.17
N TYR A 216 29.11 9.12 1.31
CA TYR A 216 29.22 7.86 0.59
C TYR A 216 28.88 7.97 -0.91
N ILE A 217 28.29 9.09 -1.34
CA ILE A 217 27.95 9.35 -2.74
C ILE A 217 29.18 9.78 -3.51
N GLU A 218 29.94 10.74 -2.96
CA GLU A 218 31.19 11.21 -3.57
C GLU A 218 32.33 10.19 -3.40
N ASN A 219 32.32 9.43 -2.31
CA ASN A 219 33.35 8.42 -2.02
C ASN A 219 32.73 7.04 -1.79
N PRO A 220 32.14 6.41 -2.83
CA PRO A 220 31.50 5.12 -2.69
C PRO A 220 32.51 4.00 -2.47
N SER A 221 32.10 3.00 -1.69
CA SER A 221 32.85 1.77 -1.50
C SER A 221 31.92 0.56 -1.72
N ILE A 222 32.50 -0.64 -1.72
CA ILE A 222 31.71 -1.87 -1.83
C ILE A 222 30.68 -1.97 -0.69
N TRP A 223 31.02 -1.45 0.49
CA TRP A 223 30.15 -1.46 1.65
C TRP A 223 28.99 -0.48 1.52
N SER A 224 29.19 0.69 0.90
CA SER A 224 28.08 1.61 0.63
C SER A 224 27.08 1.03 -0.37
N VAL A 225 27.56 0.32 -1.39
CA VAL A 225 26.71 -0.43 -2.34
C VAL A 225 25.90 -1.52 -1.62
N ILE A 226 26.56 -2.36 -0.81
CA ILE A 226 25.90 -3.44 -0.07
C ILE A 226 24.91 -2.89 0.96
N THR A 227 25.25 -1.80 1.64
CA THR A 227 24.34 -1.12 2.59
C THR A 227 23.06 -0.66 1.88
N SER A 228 23.18 -0.04 0.70
CA SER A 228 21.99 0.32 -0.11
C SER A 228 21.19 -0.91 -0.55
N PHE A 229 21.86 -2.01 -0.90
CA PHE A 229 21.17 -3.25 -1.23
C PHE A 229 20.43 -3.86 -0.02
N PHE A 230 20.98 -3.78 1.20
CA PHE A 230 20.28 -4.19 2.41
C PHE A 230 19.12 -3.26 2.78
N PHE A 231 19.21 -1.97 2.50
CA PHE A 231 18.05 -1.06 2.60
C PHE A 231 16.95 -1.46 1.63
N PHE A 232 17.30 -1.76 0.37
CA PHE A 232 16.35 -2.32 -0.61
C PHE A 232 15.69 -3.59 -0.06
N GLY A 233 16.47 -4.57 0.37
CA GLY A 233 15.96 -5.84 0.87
C GLY A 233 15.05 -5.66 2.08
N SER A 234 15.43 -4.77 3.00
CA SER A 234 14.62 -4.44 4.18
C SER A 234 13.29 -3.83 3.78
N TYR A 235 13.29 -2.78 2.95
CA TYR A 235 12.04 -2.13 2.52
C TYR A 235 11.18 -3.02 1.62
N PHE A 236 11.80 -3.93 0.87
CA PHE A 236 11.08 -4.95 0.10
C PHE A 236 10.29 -5.89 1.01
N CYS A 237 10.93 -6.43 2.05
CA CYS A 237 10.26 -7.28 3.05
C CYS A 237 9.18 -6.55 3.86
N LEU A 238 9.18 -5.21 3.84
CA LEU A 238 8.19 -4.36 4.50
C LEU A 238 7.07 -3.87 3.55
N ASP A 239 7.00 -4.40 2.33
CA ASP A 239 6.04 -4.00 1.30
C ASP A 239 6.09 -2.49 0.95
N ARG A 240 7.24 -1.85 1.16
CA ARG A 240 7.48 -0.43 0.86
C ARG A 240 8.11 -0.28 -0.53
N HIS A 241 7.39 -0.73 -1.55
CA HIS A 241 7.94 -0.91 -2.91
C HIS A 241 8.65 0.31 -3.50
N ASN A 242 8.12 1.52 -3.30
CA ASN A 242 8.74 2.75 -3.82
C ASN A 242 10.09 3.05 -3.14
N THR A 243 10.15 2.88 -1.82
CA THR A 243 11.38 3.10 -1.05
C THR A 243 12.40 2.00 -1.33
N ALA A 244 11.95 0.76 -1.46
CA ALA A 244 12.79 -0.36 -1.88
C ALA A 244 13.42 -0.07 -3.26
N TRP A 245 12.60 0.32 -4.24
CA TRP A 245 13.07 0.66 -5.59
C TRP A 245 14.09 1.79 -5.60
N PHE A 246 13.88 2.84 -4.81
CA PHE A 246 14.83 3.92 -4.63
C PHE A 246 16.21 3.40 -4.18
N HIS A 247 16.25 2.56 -3.13
CA HIS A 247 17.52 2.02 -2.63
C HIS A 247 18.17 1.02 -3.57
N LEU A 248 17.39 0.29 -4.38
CA LEU A 248 17.94 -0.56 -5.43
C LEU A 248 18.63 0.29 -6.50
N ARG A 249 17.99 1.38 -6.95
CA ARG A 249 18.57 2.34 -7.88
C ARG A 249 19.80 3.05 -7.32
N GLU A 250 19.77 3.41 -6.04
CA GLU A 250 20.94 3.94 -5.32
C GLU A 250 22.11 2.95 -5.36
N ALA A 251 21.88 1.68 -5.01
CA ALA A 251 22.92 0.63 -5.05
C ALA A 251 23.50 0.46 -6.46
N THR A 252 22.65 0.38 -7.49
CA THR A 252 23.08 0.26 -8.89
C THR A 252 23.88 1.49 -9.33
N THR A 253 23.47 2.69 -8.93
CA THR A 253 24.17 3.93 -9.26
C THR A 253 25.56 3.98 -8.61
N LEU A 254 25.67 3.65 -7.31
CA LEU A 254 26.95 3.58 -6.61
C LEU A 254 27.89 2.55 -7.26
N ALA A 255 27.36 1.38 -7.66
CA ALA A 255 28.13 0.37 -8.38
C ALA A 255 28.65 0.87 -9.74
N GLN A 256 27.85 1.67 -10.46
CA GLN A 256 28.27 2.29 -11.72
C GLN A 256 29.36 3.36 -11.51
N ILE A 257 29.20 4.23 -10.49
CA ILE A 257 30.22 5.23 -10.12
C ILE A 257 31.56 4.54 -9.80
N MET A 258 31.52 3.37 -9.15
CA MET A 258 32.70 2.55 -8.86
C MET A 258 33.28 1.79 -10.07
N GLY A 259 32.74 1.98 -11.27
CA GLY A 259 33.19 1.31 -12.48
C GLY A 259 32.92 -0.20 -12.50
N MET A 260 31.99 -0.71 -11.68
CA MET A 260 31.72 -2.16 -11.59
C MET A 260 31.10 -2.75 -12.86
N HIS A 261 30.70 -1.93 -13.82
CA HIS A 261 30.22 -2.36 -15.13
C HIS A 261 31.36 -2.57 -16.14
N GLU A 262 32.60 -2.18 -15.80
CA GLU A 262 33.76 -2.27 -16.67
C GLU A 262 34.62 -3.50 -16.33
N GLU A 263 34.96 -4.30 -17.35
CA GLU A 263 35.76 -5.52 -17.13
C GLU A 263 37.17 -5.22 -16.60
N ALA A 264 37.70 -4.04 -16.92
CA ALA A 264 39.01 -3.57 -16.47
C ALA A 264 39.10 -3.45 -14.93
N THR A 265 37.99 -3.09 -14.26
CA THR A 265 37.89 -2.92 -12.80
C THR A 265 38.18 -4.22 -12.04
N TYR A 266 38.09 -5.37 -12.70
CA TYR A 266 38.31 -6.68 -12.09
C TYR A 266 39.71 -7.24 -12.27
N ARG A 267 40.62 -6.54 -12.95
CA ARG A 267 42.01 -6.97 -13.13
C ARG A 267 42.86 -6.61 -11.90
N THR A 268 42.41 -7.05 -10.72
CA THR A 268 43.11 -6.80 -9.45
C THR A 268 43.83 -8.06 -8.96
N ALA A 269 44.86 -7.89 -8.13
CA ALA A 269 45.62 -9.01 -7.55
C ALA A 269 44.76 -9.92 -6.64
N ASP A 270 43.77 -9.34 -5.95
CA ASP A 270 42.81 -10.10 -5.14
C ASP A 270 41.66 -10.61 -5.99
N THR A 271 41.81 -11.84 -6.50
CA THR A 271 40.82 -12.52 -7.33
C THR A 271 39.52 -12.85 -6.59
N ILE A 272 39.58 -13.03 -5.26
CA ILE A 272 38.40 -13.32 -4.44
C ILE A 272 37.53 -12.07 -4.35
N GLU A 273 38.14 -10.93 -4.09
CA GLU A 273 37.45 -9.64 -4.07
C GLU A 273 36.87 -9.28 -5.44
N SER A 274 37.63 -9.48 -6.54
CA SER A 274 37.11 -9.28 -7.89
C SER A 274 35.87 -10.14 -8.16
N SER A 275 35.90 -11.41 -7.76
CA SER A 275 34.79 -12.35 -7.94
C SER A 275 33.54 -11.89 -7.17
N ARG A 276 33.68 -11.47 -5.91
CA ARG A 276 32.56 -10.96 -5.10
C ARG A 276 31.97 -9.68 -5.67
N ARG A 277 32.83 -8.71 -6.04
CA ARG A 277 32.41 -7.47 -6.69
C ARG A 277 31.64 -7.74 -7.97
N ARG A 278 32.08 -8.72 -8.77
CA ARG A 278 31.37 -9.14 -9.99
C ARG A 278 30.01 -9.77 -9.69
N ARG A 279 29.93 -10.65 -8.68
CA ARG A 279 28.66 -11.24 -8.23
C ARG A 279 27.68 -10.17 -7.74
N LEU A 280 28.16 -9.19 -6.98
CA LEU A 280 27.32 -8.07 -6.54
C LEU A 280 26.78 -7.26 -7.73
N TYR A 281 27.63 -6.91 -8.70
CA TYR A 281 27.18 -6.19 -9.91
C TYR A 281 26.07 -6.96 -10.65
N TRP A 282 26.28 -8.25 -10.93
CA TRP A 282 25.28 -9.06 -11.63
C TRP A 282 24.02 -9.29 -10.81
N LEU A 283 24.14 -9.46 -9.49
CA LEU A 283 22.98 -9.53 -8.60
C LEU A 283 22.14 -8.26 -8.68
N LEU A 284 22.77 -7.08 -8.61
CA LEU A 284 22.07 -5.80 -8.73
C LEU A 284 21.38 -5.66 -10.08
N PHE A 285 22.08 -5.98 -11.18
CA PHE A 285 21.52 -5.91 -12.54
C PHE A 285 20.31 -6.83 -12.72
N VAL A 286 20.41 -8.09 -12.31
CA VAL A 286 19.30 -9.05 -12.44
C VAL A 286 18.13 -8.64 -11.54
N THR A 287 18.40 -8.21 -10.30
CA THR A 287 17.35 -7.77 -9.37
C THR A 287 16.63 -6.54 -9.91
N GLU A 288 17.36 -5.55 -10.43
CA GLU A 288 16.78 -4.35 -11.03
C GLU A 288 15.87 -4.68 -12.21
N ARG A 289 16.31 -5.57 -13.11
CA ARG A 289 15.51 -6.00 -14.27
C ARG A 289 14.29 -6.83 -13.91
N ALA A 290 14.34 -7.58 -12.81
CA ALA A 290 13.20 -8.34 -12.33
C ALA A 290 12.17 -7.45 -11.62
N TYR A 291 12.59 -6.29 -11.13
CA TYR A 291 11.77 -5.36 -10.36
C TYR A 291 11.15 -4.23 -11.21
N ALA A 292 11.78 -3.90 -12.35
CA ALA A 292 11.30 -2.92 -13.33
C ALA A 292 10.21 -3.47 -14.26
#